data_AF-A0A069SKX4-F1
#
_entry.id   AF-A0A069SKX4-F1
#
_cell.length_a   1.000
_cell.length_b   1.000
_cell.length_c   1.000
_cell.angle_alpha   90.00
_cell.angle_beta   90.00
_cell.angle_gamma   90.00
#
_symmetry.space_group_name_H-M   'P 1'
#
loop_
_entity.id
_entity.type
_entity.pdbx_description
1 polymer ?
#
loop_
_entity_poly.entity_id
_entity_poly.type
_entity_poly.pdbx_seq_one_letter_code
_entity_poly.pdbx_strand_id
1 'polypeptide(L)'
;MSTEEEYKELSAKLRYGLELAEQRLIEETARREGTLCYGRPDGKVVRISATELLKLRQSGGNNAASVAVCTCSEMESGWNR
;
A
#
# COMPACT_ATOMS: atom_id res chain seq x y z
N MET A 1 4.26 -32.04 5.78
CA MET A 1 4.54 -30.67 5.31
C MET A 1 5.89 -30.70 4.64
N SER A 2 5.94 -30.47 3.34
CA SER A 2 7.20 -30.25 2.63
C SER A 2 7.67 -28.81 2.84
N THR A 3 8.97 -28.55 2.66
CA THR A 3 9.55 -27.20 2.73
C THR A 3 8.91 -26.23 1.73
N GLU A 4 8.38 -26.74 0.61
CA GLU A 4 7.68 -25.94 -0.38
C GLU A 4 6.28 -25.51 0.10
N GLU A 5 5.56 -26.38 0.80
CA GLU A 5 4.25 -26.06 1.38
C GLU A 5 4.38 -25.00 2.48
N GLU A 6 5.41 -25.13 3.32
CA GLU A 6 5.72 -24.14 4.36
C GLU A 6 6.06 -22.78 3.77
N TYR A 7 6.85 -22.74 2.68
CA TYR A 7 7.17 -21.50 1.98
C TYR A 7 5.93 -20.85 1.35
N LYS A 8 5.05 -21.66 0.74
CA LYS A 8 3.78 -21.17 0.18
C LYS A 8 2.91 -20.57 1.27
N GLU A 9 2.74 -21.26 2.39
CA GLU A 9 1.95 -20.78 3.53
C GLU A 9 2.54 -19.49 4.11
N LEU A 10 3.85 -19.43 4.29
CA LEU A 10 4.54 -18.22 4.76
C LEU A 10 4.31 -17.05 3.79
N SER A 11 4.47 -17.28 2.49
CA SER A 11 4.26 -16.24 1.47
C SER A 11 2.82 -15.71 1.47
N ALA A 12 1.83 -16.58 1.72
CA ALA A 12 0.42 -16.20 1.82
C ALA A 12 0.16 -15.33 3.05
N LYS A 13 0.70 -15.73 4.21
CA LYS A 13 0.58 -14.95 5.46
C LYS A 13 1.25 -13.58 5.34
N LEU A 14 2.43 -13.51 4.71
CA LEU A 14 3.13 -12.25 4.49
C LEU A 14 2.33 -11.31 3.58
N ARG A 15 1.82 -11.82 2.45
CA ARG A 15 1.00 -11.04 1.53
C ARG A 15 -0.26 -10.49 2.22
N TYR A 16 -0.96 -11.36 2.94
CA TYR A 16 -2.14 -10.96 3.72
C TYR A 16 -1.81 -9.89 4.77
N GLY A 17 -0.69 -10.05 5.49
CA GLY A 17 -0.23 -9.06 6.47
C GLY A 17 0.08 -7.70 5.83
N LEU A 18 0.70 -7.68 4.65
CA LEU A 18 1.00 -6.46 3.91
C LEU A 18 -0.27 -5.77 3.40
N GLU A 19 -1.20 -6.52 2.82
CA GLU A 19 -2.49 -5.98 2.35
C GLU A 19 -3.29 -5.36 3.51
N LEU A 20 -3.29 -5.99 4.67
CA LEU A 20 -3.95 -5.50 5.88
C LEU A 20 -3.25 -4.23 6.43
N ALA A 21 -1.92 -4.21 6.45
CA ALA A 21 -1.16 -3.04 6.88
C ALA A 21 -1.38 -1.84 5.96
N GLU A 22 -1.38 -2.07 4.64
CA GLU A 22 -1.68 -1.05 3.62
C GLU A 22 -3.09 -0.49 3.80
N GLN A 23 -4.09 -1.36 3.98
CA GLN A 23 -5.47 -0.92 4.19
C GLN A 23 -5.59 -0.03 5.42
N ARG A 24 -5.02 -0.45 6.56
CA ARG A 24 -5.03 0.31 7.81
C ARG A 24 -4.33 1.65 7.68
N LEU A 25 -3.21 1.70 6.96
CA LEU A 25 -2.50 2.95 6.68
C LEU A 25 -3.38 3.94 5.91
N ILE A 26 -4.07 3.45 4.86
CA ILE A 26 -4.97 4.28 4.05
C ILE A 26 -6.13 4.79 4.89
N GLU A 27 -6.81 3.91 5.64
CA GLU A 27 -7.96 4.26 6.48
C GLU A 27 -7.58 5.28 7.57
N GLU A 28 -6.48 5.05 8.29
CA GLU A 28 -6.03 5.94 9.36
C GLU A 28 -5.59 7.30 8.83
N THR A 29 -4.90 7.33 7.67
CA THR A 29 -4.48 8.59 7.05
C THR A 29 -5.68 9.34 6.48
N ALA A 30 -6.66 8.63 5.92
CA ALA A 30 -7.91 9.23 5.44
C ALA A 30 -8.70 9.88 6.58
N ARG A 31 -8.76 9.21 7.75
CA ARG A 31 -9.37 9.76 8.97
C ARG A 31 -8.72 11.05 9.45
N ARG A 32 -7.42 11.23 9.19
CA ARG A 32 -6.65 12.44 9.52
C ARG A 32 -6.61 13.47 8.38
N GLU A 33 -7.36 13.24 7.30
CA GLU A 33 -7.34 14.08 6.08
C GLU A 33 -5.93 14.25 5.48
N GLY A 34 -5.08 13.23 5.64
CA GLY A 34 -3.70 13.24 5.18
C GLY A 34 -3.52 12.85 3.70
N THR A 35 -2.28 12.95 3.24
CA THR A 35 -1.85 12.52 1.90
C THR A 35 -0.87 11.36 1.98
N LEU A 36 -0.91 10.50 0.97
CA LEU A 36 -0.05 9.32 0.85
C LEU A 36 0.70 9.37 -0.48
N CYS A 37 1.87 8.73 -0.48
CA CYS A 37 2.58 8.38 -1.70
C CYS A 37 2.12 7.00 -2.15
N TYR A 38 1.73 6.88 -3.42
CA TYR A 38 1.20 5.69 -4.03
C TYR A 38 2.05 5.32 -5.26
N GLY A 39 2.56 4.09 -5.28
CA GLY A 39 3.31 3.54 -6.40
C GLY A 39 2.41 2.89 -7.43
N ARG A 40 2.45 3.39 -8.67
CA ARG A 40 1.73 2.83 -9.82
C ARG A 40 2.51 1.67 -10.46
N PRO A 41 1.82 0.75 -11.16
CA PRO A 41 2.46 -0.31 -11.94
C PRO A 41 3.42 0.19 -13.04
N ASP A 42 3.27 1.44 -13.48
CA ASP A 42 4.18 2.09 -14.45
C ASP A 42 5.51 2.56 -13.82
N GLY A 43 5.73 2.25 -12.53
CA GLY A 43 6.93 2.63 -11.77
C GLY A 43 6.90 4.06 -11.25
N LYS A 44 5.83 4.85 -11.51
CA LYS A 44 5.73 6.21 -11.01
C LYS A 44 5.16 6.25 -9.60
N VAL A 45 5.70 7.16 -8.81
CA VAL A 45 5.13 7.53 -7.51
C VAL A 45 4.27 8.76 -7.68
N VAL A 46 3.06 8.74 -7.12
CA VAL A 46 2.16 9.88 -7.09
C VAL A 46 1.73 10.19 -5.67
N ARG A 47 1.55 11.48 -5.37
CA ARG A 47 0.93 11.93 -4.13
C ARG A 47 -0.58 12.03 -4.36
N ILE A 48 -1.35 11.42 -3.46
CA ILE A 48 -2.82 11.39 -3.52
C ILE A 48 -3.39 11.61 -2.12
N SER A 49 -4.60 12.17 -2.02
CA SER A 49 -5.29 12.23 -0.73
C SER A 49 -5.68 10.83 -0.29
N ALA A 50 -5.53 10.52 1.00
CA ALA A 50 -5.85 9.19 1.51
C ALA A 50 -7.35 8.86 1.37
N THR A 51 -8.22 9.87 1.41
CA THR A 51 -9.67 9.73 1.18
C THR A 51 -10.00 9.35 -0.27
N GLU A 52 -9.30 9.93 -1.25
CA GLU A 52 -9.45 9.56 -2.66
C GLU A 52 -8.91 8.16 -2.93
N LEU A 53 -7.75 7.82 -2.36
CA LEU A 53 -7.17 6.48 -2.47
C LEU A 53 -8.09 5.40 -1.86
N LEU A 54 -8.73 5.70 -0.73
CA LEU A 54 -9.71 4.82 -0.10
C LEU A 54 -10.93 4.58 -1.01
N LYS A 55 -11.46 5.63 -1.65
CA LYS A 55 -12.56 5.51 -2.62
C LYS A 55 -12.17 4.67 -3.84
N LEU A 56 -10.96 4.88 -4.37
CA LEU A 56 -10.44 4.09 -5.49
C LEU A 56 -10.39 2.59 -5.14
N ARG A 57 -9.89 2.26 -3.94
CA ARG A 57 -9.83 0.87 -3.46
C ARG A 57 -11.23 0.26 -3.28
N GLN A 58 -12.18 1.00 -2.70
CA GLN A 58 -13.55 0.53 -2.50
C GLN A 58 -14.32 0.36 -3.82
N SER A 59 -14.00 1.16 -4.84
CA SER A 59 -14.64 1.10 -6.15
C SER A 59 -14.24 -0.11 -7.01
N GLY A 60 -13.28 -0.93 -6.55
CA GLY A 60 -12.77 -2.08 -7.31
C GLY A 60 -12.09 -1.69 -8.62
N GLY A 61 -11.68 -0.43 -8.78
CA GLY A 61 -11.10 0.07 -10.03
C GLY A 61 -9.82 -0.70 -10.38
N ASN A 62 -9.71 -1.16 -11.62
CA ASN A 62 -8.59 -1.92 -12.19
C ASN A 62 -7.19 -1.25 -12.07
N ASN A 63 -7.15 -0.02 -11.56
CA ASN A 63 -5.94 0.72 -11.19
C ASN A 63 -5.45 0.38 -9.78
N ALA A 64 -6.13 -0.49 -9.03
CA ALA A 64 -5.87 -0.84 -7.63
C ALA A 64 -4.67 -1.77 -7.40
N ALA A 65 -3.85 -2.04 -8.41
CA ALA A 65 -2.55 -2.65 -8.21
C ALA A 65 -1.58 -1.59 -7.65
N SER A 66 -1.79 -1.12 -6.41
CA SER A 66 -0.72 -0.42 -5.70
C SER A 66 0.47 -1.37 -5.65
N VAL A 67 1.62 -0.90 -6.11
CA VAL A 67 2.87 -1.61 -5.86
C VAL A 67 3.35 -1.33 -4.44
N ALA A 68 3.06 -0.12 -3.93
CA ALA A 68 3.35 0.30 -2.56
C ALA A 68 2.54 1.54 -2.16
N VAL A 69 2.25 1.69 -0.87
CA VAL A 69 1.71 2.91 -0.26
C VAL A 69 2.52 3.26 0.96
N CYS A 70 2.93 4.52 1.09
CA CYS A 70 3.66 5.02 2.26
C CYS A 70 3.25 6.45 2.60
N THR A 71 3.63 6.90 3.80
CA THR A 71 3.40 8.29 4.19
C THR A 71 4.38 9.22 3.47
N CYS A 72 3.93 10.43 3.13
CA CYS A 72 4.80 11.39 2.43
C CYS A 72 6.06 11.75 3.24
N SER A 73 5.95 11.80 4.58
CA SER A 73 7.06 12.13 5.48
C SER A 73 8.23 11.13 5.39
N GLU A 74 7.96 9.87 5.07
CA GLU A 74 8.97 8.82 4.93
C GLU A 74 9.75 8.92 3.61
N MET A 75 9.13 9.45 2.54
CA MET A 75 9.81 9.61 1.24
C MET A 75 10.81 10.77 1.23
N GLU A 76 10.47 11.89 1.87
CA GLU A 76 11.32 13.08 1.90
C GLU A 76 12.60 12.88 2.74
N SER A 77 12.57 11.97 3.71
CA SER A 77 13.70 11.63 4.57
C SER A 77 14.61 10.53 3.99
N GLY A 78 14.12 9.71 3.05
CA GLY A 78 14.86 8.59 2.47
C GLY A 78 15.62 8.87 1.17
N TRP A 79 15.23 9.88 0.40
CA TRP A 79 15.81 10.17 -0.94
C TRP A 79 16.91 11.25 -0.93
N ASN A 80 17.09 11.96 0.19
CA ASN A 80 18.12 13.02 0.36
C ASN A 80 19.43 12.48 0.98
N ARG A 81 19.76 11.21 0.77
CA ARG A 81 20.97 10.58 1.32
C ARG A 81 21.92 10.09 0.25
#